data_AF-A0A3D4PJ75-F1
#
_entry.id   AF-A0A3D4PJ75-F1
#
_cell.length_a   1.000
_cell.length_b   1.000
_cell.length_c   1.000
_cell.angle_alpha   90.00
_cell.angle_beta   90.00
_cell.angle_gamma   90.00
#
_symmetry.space_group_name_H-M   'P 1'
#
loop_
_entity.id
_entity.type
_entity.pdbx_description
1 polymer ?
#
loop_
_entity_poly.entity_id
_entity_poly.type
_entity_poly.pdbx_seq_one_letter_code
_entity_poly.pdbx_strand_id
1 'polypeptide(L)'
;MTIHRSLSRRGFLQGSAALAASIPVLGYALPAQYDTLQGRFYKTLKIGMVKVNGSLVDKFRAAKDCGFDGIELSAPGFDIAEVNQAIKEVDFPVDGTVCAGHWGVRHTDPDPAVRAEALKTLKQALRDTHAIGGHTVLLVVGHGKDGTP
;
A
#
# COMPACT_ATOMS: atom_id res chain seq x y z
N MET A 1 -75.08 5.35 -2.44
CA MET A 1 -74.98 4.97 -3.87
C MET A 1 -73.59 5.36 -4.33
N THR A 2 -72.59 4.49 -4.16
CA THR A 2 -71.18 4.84 -4.34
C THR A 2 -70.72 4.35 -5.72
N ILE A 3 -70.47 5.29 -6.62
CA ILE A 3 -69.98 5.01 -7.97
C ILE A 3 -68.50 4.62 -7.86
N HIS A 4 -68.20 3.32 -7.97
CA HIS A 4 -66.82 2.88 -8.14
C HIS A 4 -66.35 3.27 -9.55
N ARG A 5 -65.46 4.27 -9.64
CA ARG A 5 -64.69 4.50 -10.86
C ARG A 5 -63.71 3.34 -11.03
N SER A 6 -63.99 2.43 -11.96
CA SER A 6 -63.05 1.36 -12.32
C SER A 6 -61.86 1.94 -13.07
N LEU A 7 -60.65 1.77 -12.54
CA LEU A 7 -59.42 2.01 -13.30
C LEU A 7 -59.40 1.07 -14.50
N SER A 8 -59.41 1.62 -15.71
CA SER A 8 -59.32 0.79 -16.91
C SER A 8 -57.89 0.24 -17.04
N ARG A 9 -57.77 -0.98 -17.56
CA ARG A 9 -56.46 -1.60 -17.86
C ARG A 9 -55.59 -0.67 -18.72
N ARG A 10 -56.21 0.08 -19.63
CA ARG A 10 -55.54 1.08 -20.47
C ARG A 10 -55.01 2.27 -19.67
N GLY A 11 -55.80 2.81 -18.74
CA GLY A 11 -55.36 3.89 -17.86
C GLY A 11 -54.22 3.47 -16.92
N PHE A 12 -54.27 2.23 -16.42
CA PHE A 12 -53.17 1.64 -15.67
C PHE A 12 -51.90 1.54 -16.51
N LEU A 13 -51.97 0.97 -17.72
CA LEU A 13 -50.80 0.84 -18.61
C LEU A 13 -50.21 2.19 -19.01
N GLN A 14 -51.06 3.19 -19.31
CA GLN A 14 -50.61 4.54 -19.65
C GLN A 14 -49.92 5.25 -18.45
N GLY A 15 -50.48 5.10 -17.24
CA GLY A 15 -49.87 5.65 -16.03
C GLY A 15 -48.52 4.99 -15.69
N SER A 16 -48.42 3.66 -15.82
CA SER A 16 -47.18 2.92 -15.56
C SER A 16 -46.07 3.26 -16.57
N ALA A 17 -46.42 3.47 -17.85
CA ALA A 17 -45.44 3.84 -18.88
C ALA A 17 -44.83 5.24 -18.64
N ALA A 18 -45.63 6.21 -18.17
CA ALA A 18 -45.14 7.56 -17.88
C ALA A 18 -44.12 7.59 -16.71
N LEU A 19 -44.34 6.77 -15.68
CA LEU A 19 -43.43 6.62 -14.53
C LEU A 19 -42.10 5.96 -14.91
N ALA A 20 -42.12 4.98 -15.82
CA ALA A 20 -40.91 4.29 -16.28
C ALA A 20 -39.98 5.21 -17.11
N ALA A 21 -40.55 6.16 -17.87
CA ALA A 21 -39.79 7.08 -18.71
C ALA A 21 -39.03 8.17 -17.92
N SER A 22 -39.41 8.43 -16.66
CA SER A 22 -38.76 9.45 -15.81
C SER A 22 -37.53 8.95 -15.03
N ILE A 23 -37.32 7.64 -14.93
CA ILE A 23 -36.24 7.04 -14.13
C ILE A 23 -34.83 7.27 -14.71
N PRO A 24 -34.60 7.20 -16.04
CA PRO A 24 -33.26 7.38 -16.60
C PRO A 24 -32.69 8.79 -16.41
N VAL A 25 -33.56 9.82 -16.30
CA VAL A 25 -33.14 11.23 -16.22
C VAL A 25 -32.58 11.58 -14.82
N LEU A 26 -33.04 10.91 -13.76
CA LEU A 26 -32.47 11.10 -12.41
C LEU A 26 -31.11 10.39 -12.22
N GLY A 27 -30.90 9.25 -12.87
CA GLY A 27 -29.68 8.45 -12.69
C GLY A 27 -28.41 9.11 -13.25
N TYR A 28 -28.53 9.94 -14.29
CA TYR A 28 -27.40 10.66 -14.89
C TYR A 28 -27.05 11.98 -14.19
N ALA A 29 -27.93 12.50 -13.32
CA ALA A 29 -27.74 13.79 -12.65
C ALA A 29 -27.02 13.67 -11.29
N LEU A 30 -26.80 12.46 -10.79
CA LEU A 30 -26.07 12.24 -9.54
C LEU A 30 -24.58 12.08 -9.84
N PRO A 31 -23.68 12.85 -9.17
CA PRO A 31 -22.25 12.59 -9.27
C PRO A 31 -21.98 11.16 -8.82
N ALA A 32 -21.16 10.43 -9.58
CA ALA A 32 -20.71 9.11 -9.19
C ALA A 32 -20.00 9.21 -7.83
N GLN A 33 -20.67 8.71 -6.79
CA GLN A 33 -20.10 8.67 -5.45
C GLN A 33 -19.17 7.46 -5.39
N TYR A 34 -17.88 7.70 -5.61
CA TYR A 34 -16.86 6.67 -5.42
C TYR A 34 -16.59 6.53 -3.92
N ASP A 35 -16.80 5.34 -3.37
CA ASP A 35 -16.34 5.02 -2.02
C ASP A 35 -14.83 5.18 -1.95
N THR A 36 -14.37 6.13 -1.14
CA THR A 36 -12.94 6.40 -1.01
C THR A 36 -12.24 5.27 -0.24
N LEU A 37 -10.99 4.99 -0.57
CA LEU A 37 -10.16 4.01 0.13
C LEU A 37 -9.51 4.59 1.40
N GLN A 38 -9.84 5.83 1.78
CA GLN A 38 -9.32 6.49 2.99
C GLN A 38 -9.58 5.64 4.24
N GLY A 39 -8.53 5.39 5.02
CA GLY A 39 -8.59 4.56 6.22
C GLY A 39 -8.68 3.05 5.96
N ARG A 40 -8.71 2.61 4.69
CA ARG A 40 -8.71 1.18 4.30
C ARG A 40 -7.36 0.69 3.78
N PHE A 41 -6.60 1.57 3.15
CA PHE A 41 -5.25 1.28 2.66
C PHE A 41 -4.28 2.39 3.07
N TYR A 42 -3.16 1.97 3.65
CA TYR A 42 -2.03 2.85 3.94
C TYR A 42 -1.05 2.81 2.77
N LYS A 43 -0.63 3.99 2.31
CA LYS A 43 0.34 4.13 1.23
C LYS A 43 1.74 4.24 1.84
N THR A 44 2.60 3.29 1.52
CA THR A 44 4.03 3.35 1.81
C THR A 44 4.85 3.47 0.52
N LEU A 45 6.13 3.79 0.66
CA LEU A 45 7.10 3.85 -0.43
C LEU A 45 8.48 3.44 0.07
N LYS A 46 9.35 3.03 -0.85
CA LYS A 46 10.76 2.74 -0.50
C LYS A 46 11.55 4.03 -0.41
N ILE A 47 12.43 4.14 0.57
CA ILE A 47 13.31 5.32 0.76
C ILE A 47 14.10 5.69 -0.51
N GLY A 48 14.46 4.69 -1.35
CA GLY A 48 15.12 4.93 -2.63
C GLY A 48 14.29 5.70 -3.66
N MET A 49 12.97 5.80 -3.48
CA MET A 49 12.05 6.59 -4.31
C MET A 49 12.04 8.07 -3.92
N VAL A 50 12.48 8.42 -2.70
CA VAL A 50 12.53 9.79 -2.20
C VAL A 50 13.82 10.45 -2.69
N LYS A 51 13.71 11.31 -3.71
CA LYS A 51 14.86 11.95 -4.39
C LYS A 51 15.20 13.35 -3.90
N VAL A 52 14.59 13.82 -2.80
CA VAL A 52 15.00 15.08 -2.19
C VAL A 52 16.37 14.92 -1.53
N ASN A 53 17.19 15.96 -1.61
CA ASN A 53 18.46 16.04 -0.89
C ASN A 53 18.20 16.31 0.60
N GLY A 54 19.18 16.00 1.44
CA GLY A 54 19.13 16.28 2.88
C GLY A 54 19.20 15.03 3.75
N SER A 55 18.89 15.24 5.02
CA SER A 55 18.90 14.24 6.08
C SER A 55 17.78 13.21 5.92
N LEU A 56 17.79 12.16 6.76
CA LEU A 56 16.69 11.21 6.84
C LEU A 56 15.37 11.91 7.22
N VAL A 57 15.44 12.88 8.12
CA VAL A 57 14.29 13.69 8.56
C VAL A 57 13.70 14.48 7.39
N ASP A 58 14.54 15.09 6.54
CA ASP A 58 14.07 15.84 5.37
C ASP A 58 13.33 14.93 4.38
N LYS A 59 13.85 13.72 4.18
CA LYS A 59 13.21 12.72 3.32
C LYS A 59 11.89 12.22 3.90
N PHE A 60 11.83 11.98 5.20
CA PHE A 60 10.62 11.55 5.90
C PHE A 60 9.54 12.64 5.83
N ARG A 61 9.91 13.91 6.09
CA ARG A 61 8.99 15.05 5.94
C ARG A 61 8.47 15.14 4.52
N ALA A 62 9.35 15.08 3.52
CA ALA A 62 8.94 15.15 2.12
C ALA A 62 7.95 14.03 1.74
N ALA A 63 8.16 12.80 2.22
CA ALA A 63 7.23 11.70 2.01
C ALA A 63 5.87 11.92 2.70
N LYS A 64 5.88 12.35 3.97
CA LYS A 64 4.67 12.67 4.73
C LYS A 64 3.88 13.81 4.08
N ASP A 65 4.55 14.87 3.65
CA ASP A 65 3.95 16.02 2.97
C ASP A 65 3.32 15.64 1.61
N CYS A 66 3.85 14.61 0.95
CA CYS A 66 3.23 14.03 -0.26
C CYS A 66 2.01 13.13 0.04
N GLY A 67 1.66 12.94 1.32
CA GLY A 67 0.50 12.17 1.76
C GLY A 67 0.71 10.65 1.76
N PHE A 68 1.95 10.19 1.94
CA PHE A 68 2.22 8.81 2.34
C PHE A 68 1.99 8.62 3.84
N ASP A 69 1.73 7.38 4.25
CA ASP A 69 1.42 6.98 5.63
C ASP A 69 2.62 6.33 6.33
N GLY A 70 3.63 5.89 5.57
CA GLY A 70 4.87 5.31 6.09
C GLY A 70 5.93 5.16 5.00
N ILE A 71 7.07 4.57 5.36
CA ILE A 71 8.21 4.38 4.47
C ILE A 71 8.99 3.11 4.75
N GLU A 72 9.45 2.42 3.71
CA GLU A 72 10.33 1.26 3.83
C GLU A 72 11.81 1.68 3.71
N LEU A 73 12.63 1.23 4.66
CA LEU A 73 14.10 1.37 4.59
C LEU A 73 14.76 0.13 3.97
N SER A 74 16.09 0.16 3.82
CA SER A 74 16.89 -1.02 3.47
C SER A 74 17.62 -1.51 4.71
N ALA A 75 17.43 -2.76 5.13
CA ALA A 75 18.04 -3.34 6.33
C ALA A 75 18.82 -4.61 6.00
N PRO A 76 19.98 -4.88 6.62
CA PRO A 76 20.71 -3.98 7.53
C PRO A 76 21.36 -2.80 6.79
N GLY A 77 21.91 -1.84 7.53
CA GLY A 77 22.77 -0.79 6.97
C GLY A 77 22.42 0.66 7.32
N PHE A 78 21.56 0.89 8.32
CA PHE A 78 21.28 2.21 8.88
C PHE A 78 21.62 2.26 10.38
N ASP A 79 21.73 3.46 10.92
CA ASP A 79 21.83 3.68 12.36
C ASP A 79 20.42 3.63 12.99
N ILE A 80 20.22 2.72 13.96
CA ILE A 80 18.92 2.50 14.61
C ILE A 80 18.47 3.73 15.40
N ALA A 81 19.40 4.46 16.04
CA ALA A 81 19.08 5.63 16.83
C ALA A 81 18.68 6.81 15.95
N GLU A 82 19.40 7.03 14.84
CA GLU A 82 19.08 8.05 13.83
C GLU A 82 17.67 7.82 13.25
N VAL A 83 17.35 6.58 12.89
CA VAL A 83 16.02 6.25 12.34
C VAL A 83 14.92 6.48 13.37
N ASN A 84 15.08 6.00 14.60
CA ASN A 84 14.09 6.22 15.66
C ASN A 84 13.91 7.70 15.99
N GLN A 85 14.98 8.50 15.93
CA GLN A 85 14.89 9.95 16.07
C GLN A 85 14.08 10.56 14.93
N ALA A 86 14.34 10.18 13.68
CA ALA A 86 13.61 10.70 12.52
C ALA A 86 12.12 10.32 12.55
N ILE A 87 11.79 9.08 12.94
CA ILE A 87 10.40 8.62 13.14
C ILE A 87 9.70 9.53 14.15
N LYS A 88 10.32 9.77 15.30
CA LYS A 88 9.73 10.59 16.37
C LYS A 88 9.60 12.05 15.98
N GLU A 89 10.59 12.61 15.30
CA GLU A 89 10.62 14.04 14.94
C GLU A 89 9.60 14.39 13.86
N VAL A 90 9.40 13.51 12.88
CA VAL A 90 8.44 13.72 11.78
C VAL A 90 7.06 13.17 12.12
N ASP A 91 6.97 12.30 13.12
CA ASP A 91 5.78 11.49 13.40
C ASP A 91 5.39 10.70 12.14
N PHE A 92 6.34 9.91 11.64
CA PHE A 92 6.22 9.16 10.38
C PHE A 92 6.84 7.77 10.52
N PRO A 93 6.04 6.70 10.49
CA PRO A 93 6.51 5.36 10.81
C PRO A 93 7.32 4.72 9.67
N VAL A 94 8.20 3.80 10.06
CA VAL A 94 8.76 2.80 9.14
C VAL A 94 7.92 1.54 9.25
N ASP A 95 7.19 1.16 8.21
CA ASP A 95 6.27 0.01 8.25
C ASP A 95 7.01 -1.34 8.06
N GLY A 96 8.10 -1.30 7.30
CA GLY A 96 8.92 -2.47 7.00
C GLY A 96 10.26 -2.10 6.38
N THR A 97 11.02 -3.11 5.96
CA THR A 97 12.28 -2.90 5.27
C THR A 97 12.48 -3.86 4.10
N VAL A 98 13.37 -3.50 3.20
CA VAL A 98 13.88 -4.37 2.13
C VAL A 98 15.20 -4.99 2.62
N CYS A 99 15.31 -6.32 2.55
CA CYS A 99 16.55 -7.00 2.93
C CYS A 99 17.70 -6.57 1.99
N ALA A 100 18.70 -5.89 2.53
CA ALA A 100 19.80 -5.32 1.79
C ALA A 100 20.58 -6.42 1.05
N GLY A 101 20.94 -6.15 -0.20
CA GLY A 101 21.76 -7.06 -1.00
C GLY A 101 21.09 -8.36 -1.48
N HIS A 102 19.79 -8.59 -1.18
CA HIS A 102 19.12 -9.88 -1.45
C HIS A 102 19.03 -10.28 -2.94
N TRP A 103 19.36 -9.38 -3.87
CA TRP A 103 19.44 -9.68 -5.30
C TRP A 103 20.78 -10.34 -5.67
N GLY A 104 21.84 -10.05 -4.90
CA GLY A 104 23.20 -10.55 -5.12
C GLY A 104 23.57 -11.71 -4.21
N VAL A 105 23.25 -11.64 -2.92
CA VAL A 105 23.53 -12.68 -1.92
C VAL A 105 22.23 -13.44 -1.62
N ARG A 106 22.11 -14.66 -2.14
CA ARG A 106 20.81 -15.35 -2.28
C ARG A 106 20.74 -16.64 -1.47
N HIS A 107 19.53 -17.00 -1.06
CA HIS A 107 19.26 -18.21 -0.28
C HIS A 107 19.24 -19.48 -1.15
N THR A 108 19.08 -19.32 -2.47
CA THR A 108 19.09 -20.41 -3.45
C THR A 108 20.42 -20.58 -4.16
N ASP A 109 21.45 -19.80 -3.80
CA ASP A 109 22.77 -19.89 -4.43
C ASP A 109 23.36 -21.31 -4.29
N PRO A 110 24.02 -21.87 -5.33
CA PRO A 110 24.66 -23.19 -5.24
C PRO A 110 25.75 -23.26 -4.16
N ASP A 111 26.44 -22.15 -3.88
CA ASP A 111 27.48 -22.10 -2.86
C ASP A 111 26.88 -22.03 -1.44
N PRO A 112 27.14 -23.02 -0.56
CA PRO A 112 26.68 -22.98 0.84
C PRO A 112 27.17 -21.75 1.62
N ALA A 113 28.33 -21.19 1.30
CA ALA A 113 28.84 -20.00 1.97
C ALA A 113 27.99 -18.76 1.65
N VAL A 114 27.54 -18.62 0.40
CA VAL A 114 26.64 -17.54 -0.01
C VAL A 114 25.29 -17.67 0.70
N ARG A 115 24.74 -18.88 0.80
CA ARG A 115 23.48 -19.12 1.53
C ARG A 115 23.61 -18.80 3.03
N ALA A 116 24.75 -19.11 3.63
CA ALA A 116 25.02 -18.80 5.03
C ALA A 116 25.07 -17.29 5.28
N GLU A 117 25.70 -16.52 4.38
CA GLU A 117 25.69 -15.05 4.47
C GLU A 117 24.29 -14.49 4.23
N ALA A 118 23.54 -15.00 3.25
CA ALA A 118 22.16 -14.57 2.99
C ALA A 118 21.26 -14.72 4.23
N LEU A 119 21.37 -15.86 4.93
CA LEU A 119 20.64 -16.12 6.17
C LEU A 119 21.05 -15.17 7.29
N LYS A 120 22.35 -14.89 7.42
CA LYS A 120 22.87 -13.94 8.41
C LYS A 120 22.35 -12.52 8.16
N THR A 121 22.35 -12.07 6.91
CA THR A 121 21.80 -10.78 6.50
C THR A 121 20.31 -10.69 6.82
N LEU A 122 19.50 -11.70 6.45
CA LEU A 122 18.07 -11.74 6.75
C LEU A 122 17.80 -11.67 8.25
N LYS A 123 18.54 -12.45 9.05
CA LYS A 123 18.41 -12.43 10.51
C LYS A 123 18.71 -11.06 11.10
N GLN A 124 19.70 -10.35 10.56
CA GLN A 124 20.00 -8.99 11.02
C GLN A 124 18.93 -8.00 10.55
N ALA A 125 18.47 -8.08 9.31
CA ALA A 125 17.39 -7.26 8.79
C ALA A 125 16.12 -7.37 9.64
N LEU A 126 15.75 -8.59 10.06
CA LEU A 126 14.61 -8.83 10.96
C LEU A 126 14.78 -8.12 12.32
N ARG A 127 15.98 -8.18 12.91
CA ARG A 127 16.27 -7.51 14.18
C ARG A 127 16.27 -5.99 14.04
N ASP A 128 16.91 -5.46 13.00
CA ASP A 128 17.01 -4.02 12.77
C ASP A 128 15.64 -3.41 12.45
N THR A 129 14.85 -4.09 11.63
CA THR A 129 13.46 -3.71 11.34
C THR A 129 12.64 -3.62 12.61
N HIS A 130 12.72 -4.64 13.47
CA HIS A 130 12.00 -4.65 14.73
C HIS A 130 12.47 -3.52 15.67
N ALA A 131 13.77 -3.25 15.70
CA ALA A 131 14.36 -2.21 16.56
C ALA A 131 13.93 -0.78 16.21
N ILE A 132 13.41 -0.55 15.00
CA ILE A 132 12.84 0.73 14.55
C ILE A 132 11.30 0.71 14.46
N GLY A 133 10.66 -0.34 14.99
CA GLY A 133 9.20 -0.47 15.04
C GLY A 133 8.53 -1.06 13.77
N GLY A 134 9.31 -1.45 12.76
CA GLY A 134 8.77 -2.09 11.55
C GLY A 134 8.31 -3.53 11.79
N HIS A 135 7.47 -4.03 10.89
CA HIS A 135 6.80 -5.33 11.04
C HIS A 135 7.10 -6.34 9.93
N THR A 136 7.66 -5.90 8.80
CA THR A 136 7.90 -6.75 7.63
C THR A 136 9.31 -6.58 7.07
N VAL A 137 9.84 -7.66 6.49
CA VAL A 137 11.09 -7.63 5.71
C VAL A 137 10.83 -8.24 4.34
N LEU A 138 10.96 -7.45 3.27
CA LEU A 138 10.89 -7.93 1.90
C LEU A 138 12.16 -8.68 1.55
N LEU A 139 12.00 -9.94 1.16
CA LEU A 139 13.09 -10.82 0.75
C LEU A 139 12.88 -11.34 -0.66
N VAL A 140 13.89 -11.18 -1.51
CA VAL A 140 14.04 -11.96 -2.73
C VAL A 140 14.93 -13.15 -2.39
N VAL A 141 14.37 -14.36 -2.45
CA VAL A 141 15.07 -15.57 -2.01
C VAL A 141 16.10 -16.07 -3.02
N GLY A 142 15.92 -15.75 -4.31
CA GLY A 142 16.65 -16.37 -5.39
C GLY A 142 16.53 -15.67 -6.74
N HIS A 143 17.40 -16.04 -7.66
CA HIS A 143 17.37 -15.62 -9.05
C HIS A 143 17.12 -16.84 -9.95
N GLY A 144 16.39 -16.68 -11.06
CA GLY A 144 16.05 -17.79 -11.96
C GLY A 144 17.25 -18.50 -12.62
N LYS A 145 18.47 -17.99 -12.44
CA LYS A 145 19.72 -18.60 -12.93
C LYS A 145 20.43 -19.46 -11.88
N ASP A 146 19.99 -19.44 -10.63
CA ASP A 146 20.65 -20.17 -9.54
C ASP A 146 20.56 -21.70 -9.71
N GLY A 147 19.57 -22.16 -10.49
CA GLY A 147 19.40 -23.58 -10.86
C GLY A 147 19.87 -23.92 -12.28
N THR A 148 20.59 -23.01 -12.96
CA THR A 148 21.13 -23.31 -14.29
C THR A 148 22.30 -24.31 -14.16
N PRO A 149 22.33 -25.39 -14.98
CA PRO A 149 23.43 -26.36 -15.00
C PRO A 149 24.81 -25.77 -15.30
#